data_AF-V4QBM1-F1
#
_entry.id   AF-V4QBM1-F1
#
_cell.length_a   1.000
_cell.length_b   1.000
_cell.length_c   1.000
_cell.angle_alpha   90.00
_cell.angle_beta   90.00
_cell.angle_gamma   90.00
#
_symmetry.space_group_name_H-M   'P 1'
#
loop_
_entity.id
_entity.type
_entity.pdbx_description
1 polymer ?
#
loop_
_entity_poly.entity_id
_entity_poly.type
_entity_poly.pdbx_seq_one_letter_code
_entity_poly.pdbx_strand_id
1 'polypeptide(L)'
;MMMDAIDIASLLRPVQVAVEAAGELILREWEREGGPRGSGDKAAVDEEIERLLHKQLIGLLDVDFWGEETCQRLTGQRFCWVVDPHDGTRDFLLGLPGSAISVALLRDGQPVLGVVYAPISPDRGRDCIAWAEGLPHLLRNDTAHPVDLSGSRLEAGEIVWLSAAAARKPHANIRLCAPARFVAMPSIAYRLARAAAGDGVAAVSLTSLSAHDVAAGHALLIGAGGVLLHQSGRPLGYRNMNLVCIRCFGGAAAACAALAGRPWSQALEECNEAQRSLPMSPVFPPVQRLQRAFGCLAAMLIGDNLGAQVEFMSAAEIAERFASEALTMEDGGTWKIQAGQPTDDGELALTLARSLVEQGGFSATDVAQRYVAWLRSEPFDVGNTTRQALLGPLRQPALAVDEACRAHASVSSQANGALMRVAPIGIAAHGRPSLAACWARQDALLTHPHGVCQEANAAYAAAIAAAVAGADRQAMLDAALTVLPPSAEGDAVKQVLLAAAAGERPDDYQQQMGWVLIALQNAFYHLLAGNTVGHALNETIRKGGDTDTNACIAGALVGAADGIANLEWSQLGALVSCRAHPQSLRPRPITCWPDDAGMLAQRLLVLDVDGSC
;
A
#
# COMPACT_ATOMS: atom_id res chain seq x y z
N MET A 1 13.93 -30.27 -38.79
CA MET A 1 13.62 -31.05 -37.59
C MET A 1 12.36 -30.46 -36.98
N MET A 2 11.37 -31.30 -36.66
CA MET A 2 9.98 -30.92 -36.41
C MET A 2 9.83 -29.95 -35.22
N MET A 3 9.42 -28.70 -35.48
CA MET A 3 9.01 -27.70 -34.47
C MET A 3 7.68 -28.05 -33.77
N ASP A 4 7.11 -29.24 -34.02
CA ASP A 4 5.77 -29.63 -33.56
C ASP A 4 5.71 -30.23 -32.14
N ALA A 5 6.85 -30.37 -31.46
CA ALA A 5 6.90 -30.92 -30.10
C ALA A 5 7.78 -30.09 -29.15
N ILE A 6 7.65 -28.75 -29.19
CA ILE A 6 8.26 -27.90 -28.16
C ILE A 6 7.43 -28.05 -26.88
N ASP A 7 8.05 -28.57 -25.83
CA ASP A 7 7.46 -28.55 -24.48
C ASP A 7 7.54 -27.12 -23.92
N ILE A 8 6.43 -26.39 -24.01
CA ILE A 8 6.35 -24.99 -23.58
C ILE A 8 6.59 -24.85 -22.07
N ALA A 9 6.15 -25.82 -21.27
CA ALA A 9 6.35 -25.80 -19.82
C ALA A 9 7.84 -25.84 -19.46
N SER A 10 8.66 -26.57 -20.23
CA SER A 10 10.12 -26.63 -20.02
C SER A 10 10.84 -25.29 -20.22
N LEU A 11 10.26 -24.35 -20.98
CA LEU A 11 10.82 -23.03 -21.23
C LEU A 11 10.56 -22.04 -20.08
N LEU A 12 9.56 -22.28 -19.24
CA LEU A 12 9.09 -21.28 -18.27
C LEU A 12 10.18 -20.86 -17.28
N ARG A 13 10.86 -21.82 -16.66
CA ARG A 13 11.88 -21.51 -15.66
C ARG A 13 13.07 -20.73 -16.24
N PRO A 14 13.67 -21.12 -17.38
CA PRO A 14 14.68 -20.30 -18.03
C PRO A 14 14.22 -18.87 -18.36
N VAL A 15 12.96 -18.68 -18.78
CA VAL A 15 12.40 -17.35 -19.06
C VAL A 15 12.24 -16.54 -17.77
N GLN A 16 11.75 -17.13 -16.68
CA GLN A 16 11.67 -16.45 -15.38
C GLN A 16 13.04 -15.97 -14.91
N VAL A 17 14.07 -16.81 -14.99
CA VAL A 17 15.45 -16.42 -14.62
C VAL A 17 15.97 -15.26 -15.47
N ALA A 18 15.68 -15.26 -16.78
CA ALA A 18 16.03 -14.16 -17.69
C ALA A 18 15.34 -12.85 -17.30
N VAL A 19 14.03 -12.91 -17.02
CA VAL A 19 13.20 -11.76 -16.64
C VAL A 19 13.60 -11.22 -15.25
N GLU A 20 13.85 -12.09 -14.29
CA GLU A 20 14.29 -11.69 -12.94
C GLU A 20 15.66 -11.00 -12.96
N ALA A 21 16.60 -11.55 -13.75
CA ALA A 21 17.91 -10.93 -13.94
C ALA A 21 17.81 -9.56 -14.62
N ALA A 22 16.89 -9.40 -15.58
CA ALA A 22 16.62 -8.11 -16.21
C ALA A 22 16.00 -7.10 -15.22
N GLY A 23 15.13 -7.53 -14.31
CA GLY A 23 14.51 -6.64 -13.32
C GLY A 23 15.49 -6.07 -12.29
N GLU A 24 16.68 -6.67 -12.11
CA GLU A 24 17.78 -6.04 -11.36
C GLU A 24 18.24 -4.71 -11.98
N LEU A 25 18.09 -4.55 -13.30
CA LEU A 25 18.43 -3.29 -13.98
C LEU A 25 17.42 -2.20 -13.62
N ILE A 26 16.12 -2.51 -13.56
CA ILE A 26 15.08 -1.57 -13.09
C ILE A 26 15.35 -1.14 -11.65
N LEU A 27 15.72 -2.08 -10.77
CA LEU A 27 16.05 -1.77 -9.37
C LEU A 27 17.25 -0.82 -9.26
N ARG A 28 18.32 -1.09 -10.01
CA ARG A 28 19.49 -0.21 -10.04
C ARG A 28 19.19 1.16 -10.63
N GLU A 29 18.30 1.22 -11.61
CA GLU A 29 17.88 2.47 -12.23
C GLU A 29 17.02 3.30 -11.26
N TRP A 30 16.16 2.66 -10.46
CA TRP A 30 15.39 3.31 -9.40
C TRP A 30 16.31 3.87 -8.31
N GLU A 31 17.28 3.08 -7.84
CA GLU A 31 18.21 3.48 -6.76
C GLU A 31 19.39 4.34 -7.26
N ARG A 32 19.33 4.80 -8.51
CA ARG A 32 20.38 5.62 -9.12
C ARG A 32 20.44 7.00 -8.46
N GLU A 33 21.65 7.45 -8.14
CA GLU A 33 21.89 8.83 -7.70
C GLU A 33 21.43 9.83 -8.78
N GLY A 34 20.60 10.80 -8.39
CA GLY A 34 19.98 11.75 -9.31
C GLY A 34 18.70 11.25 -9.99
N GLY A 35 18.25 10.03 -9.68
CA GLY A 35 17.06 9.40 -10.25
C GLY A 35 17.32 8.65 -11.57
N PRO A 36 16.28 8.01 -12.12
CA PRO A 36 16.39 7.21 -13.32
C PRO A 36 16.69 8.07 -14.57
N ARG A 37 17.47 7.52 -15.49
CA ARG A 37 17.80 8.13 -16.78
C ARG A 37 16.61 7.95 -17.72
N GLY A 38 16.07 9.05 -18.23
CA GLY A 38 14.97 9.00 -19.19
C GLY A 38 14.13 10.25 -19.17
N SER A 39 13.16 10.31 -20.08
CA SER A 39 12.14 11.36 -20.08
C SER A 39 10.90 10.90 -20.83
N GLY A 40 9.73 11.45 -20.47
CA GLY A 40 8.49 11.11 -21.14
C GLY A 40 8.09 9.67 -20.86
N ASP A 41 8.09 8.85 -21.89
CA ASP A 41 7.72 7.44 -21.89
C ASP A 41 8.91 6.50 -22.13
N LYS A 42 10.15 7.01 -22.11
CA LYS A 42 11.36 6.21 -22.36
C LYS A 42 12.43 6.39 -21.30
N ALA A 43 12.89 5.29 -20.72
CA ALA A 43 14.05 5.23 -19.85
C ALA A 43 15.23 4.57 -20.57
N ALA A 44 16.45 4.99 -20.24
CA ALA A 44 17.65 4.45 -20.89
C ALA A 44 17.82 2.94 -20.64
N VAL A 45 17.29 2.46 -19.51
CA VAL A 45 17.36 1.05 -19.11
C VAL A 45 16.49 0.14 -20.00
N ASP A 46 15.49 0.69 -20.70
CA ASP A 46 14.53 -0.07 -21.49
C ASP A 46 15.24 -0.80 -22.65
N GLU A 47 16.10 -0.08 -23.39
CA GLU A 47 16.94 -0.69 -24.44
C GLU A 47 17.98 -1.67 -23.88
N GLU A 48 18.52 -1.41 -22.67
CA GLU A 48 19.50 -2.30 -22.03
C GLU A 48 18.85 -3.65 -21.66
N ILE A 49 17.64 -3.60 -21.12
CA ILE A 49 16.83 -4.78 -20.78
C ILE A 49 16.42 -5.54 -22.05
N GLU A 50 15.90 -4.87 -23.07
CA GLU A 50 15.45 -5.57 -24.28
C GLU A 50 16.60 -6.30 -24.97
N ARG A 51 17.80 -5.70 -25.06
CA ARG A 51 18.98 -6.38 -25.65
C ARG A 51 19.38 -7.62 -24.85
N LEU A 52 19.32 -7.55 -23.51
CA LEU A 52 19.60 -8.68 -22.64
C LEU A 52 18.58 -9.81 -22.86
N LEU A 53 17.30 -9.48 -22.83
CA LEU A 53 16.20 -10.43 -23.04
C LEU A 53 16.23 -11.03 -24.44
N HIS A 54 16.42 -10.23 -25.48
CA HIS A 54 16.55 -10.71 -26.86
C HIS A 54 17.63 -11.78 -26.97
N LYS A 55 18.84 -11.52 -26.44
CA LYS A 55 19.94 -12.49 -26.46
C LYS A 55 19.59 -13.79 -25.75
N GLN A 56 18.95 -13.71 -24.58
CA GLN A 56 18.61 -14.88 -23.77
C GLN A 56 17.47 -15.68 -24.39
N LEU A 57 16.38 -15.02 -24.80
CA LEU A 57 15.18 -15.65 -25.35
C LEU A 57 15.43 -16.30 -26.72
N ILE A 58 16.17 -15.65 -27.62
CA ILE A 58 16.58 -16.27 -28.89
C ILE A 58 17.52 -17.46 -28.66
N GLY A 59 18.35 -17.41 -27.60
CA GLY A 59 19.17 -18.55 -27.21
C GLY A 59 18.38 -19.75 -26.68
N LEU A 60 17.19 -19.52 -26.12
CA LEU A 60 16.27 -20.58 -25.68
C LEU A 60 15.46 -21.15 -26.86
N LEU A 61 14.98 -20.25 -27.73
CA LEU A 61 14.18 -20.60 -28.90
C LEU A 61 14.37 -19.56 -30.01
N ASP A 62 15.04 -19.94 -31.10
CA ASP A 62 15.32 -19.06 -32.25
C ASP A 62 14.10 -18.94 -33.17
N VAL A 63 13.22 -17.99 -32.85
CA VAL A 63 11.95 -17.74 -33.53
C VAL A 63 11.74 -16.25 -33.80
N ASP A 64 10.57 -15.85 -34.29
CA ASP A 64 10.25 -14.43 -34.48
C ASP A 64 10.31 -13.67 -33.14
N PHE A 65 10.59 -12.37 -33.21
CA PHE A 65 10.74 -11.51 -32.03
C PHE A 65 10.06 -10.16 -32.24
N TRP A 66 9.30 -9.73 -31.24
CA TRP A 66 8.62 -8.45 -31.18
C TRP A 66 9.00 -7.73 -29.89
N GLY A 67 9.98 -6.84 -29.97
CA GLY A 67 10.33 -5.91 -28.90
C GLY A 67 9.64 -4.55 -29.06
N GLU A 68 9.55 -3.82 -27.95
CA GLU A 68 9.06 -2.45 -27.92
C GLU A 68 10.13 -1.45 -28.39
N GLU A 69 11.39 -1.63 -27.99
CA GLU A 69 12.42 -0.59 -28.07
C GLU A 69 13.36 -0.73 -29.26
N THR A 70 13.87 -1.93 -29.54
CA THR A 70 15.05 -2.10 -30.40
C THR A 70 14.79 -2.89 -31.67
N CYS A 71 14.09 -4.03 -31.58
CA CYS A 71 14.02 -4.97 -32.70
C CYS A 71 12.66 -5.62 -32.90
N GLN A 72 12.27 -5.71 -34.17
CA GLN A 72 11.10 -6.45 -34.64
C GLN A 72 11.52 -7.31 -35.81
N ARG A 73 11.35 -8.63 -35.67
CA ARG A 73 11.61 -9.63 -36.70
C ARG A 73 10.40 -10.54 -36.80
N LEU A 74 9.56 -10.29 -37.81
CA LEU A 74 8.40 -11.10 -38.13
C LEU A 74 8.61 -11.74 -39.50
N THR A 75 9.02 -13.02 -39.52
CA THR A 75 9.21 -13.82 -40.73
C THR A 75 8.00 -14.69 -41.06
N GLY A 76 6.98 -14.70 -40.18
CA GLY A 76 5.79 -15.54 -40.31
C GLY A 76 5.98 -16.91 -39.67
N GLN A 77 6.95 -17.05 -38.76
CA GLN A 77 7.13 -18.28 -38.00
C GLN A 77 5.92 -18.52 -37.09
N ARG A 78 5.72 -19.81 -36.77
CA ARG A 78 4.67 -20.25 -35.86
C ARG A 78 4.80 -19.63 -34.48
N PHE A 79 6.03 -19.46 -34.00
CA PHE A 79 6.32 -18.92 -32.68
C PHE A 79 6.88 -17.51 -32.77
N CYS A 80 6.53 -16.67 -31.80
CA CYS A 80 7.05 -15.32 -31.68
C CYS A 80 7.20 -14.91 -30.21
N TRP A 81 8.40 -14.51 -29.81
CA TRP A 81 8.63 -13.83 -28.55
C TRP A 81 8.08 -12.42 -28.61
N VAL A 82 7.37 -11.99 -27.58
CA VAL A 82 6.80 -10.65 -27.46
C VAL A 82 7.27 -10.07 -26.15
N VAL A 83 7.97 -8.93 -26.20
CA VAL A 83 8.69 -8.37 -25.06
C VAL A 83 8.36 -6.89 -24.92
N ASP A 84 7.96 -6.51 -23.72
CA ASP A 84 8.02 -5.16 -23.19
C ASP A 84 9.10 -5.16 -22.10
N PRO A 85 10.22 -4.44 -22.30
CA PRO A 85 11.31 -4.41 -21.34
C PRO A 85 10.96 -3.64 -20.05
N HIS A 86 9.94 -2.77 -20.07
CA HIS A 86 9.64 -1.90 -18.94
C HIS A 86 8.23 -1.25 -18.99
N ASP A 87 7.17 -2.06 -19.04
CA ASP A 87 5.79 -1.56 -19.09
C ASP A 87 5.51 -0.62 -17.89
N GLY A 88 5.00 0.57 -18.19
CA GLY A 88 4.81 1.64 -17.21
C GLY A 88 5.99 2.61 -17.05
N THR A 89 6.97 2.64 -17.97
CA THR A 89 8.14 3.55 -17.95
C THR A 89 7.81 4.98 -17.58
N ARG A 90 6.76 5.56 -18.15
CA ARG A 90 6.36 6.95 -17.85
C ARG A 90 6.09 7.19 -16.36
N ASP A 91 5.34 6.29 -15.75
CA ASP A 91 4.97 6.39 -14.34
C ASP A 91 6.16 6.03 -13.44
N PHE A 92 7.01 5.08 -13.86
CA PHE A 92 8.30 4.81 -13.23
C PHE A 92 9.17 6.07 -13.17
N LEU A 93 9.32 6.81 -14.28
CA LEU A 93 10.06 8.08 -14.32
C LEU A 93 9.42 9.20 -13.48
N LEU A 94 8.14 9.05 -13.10
CA LEU A 94 7.46 9.93 -12.15
C LEU A 94 7.61 9.47 -10.69
N GLY A 95 8.36 8.39 -10.44
CA GLY A 95 8.58 7.80 -9.13
C GLY A 95 7.43 6.93 -8.65
N LEU A 96 6.59 6.40 -9.54
CA LEU A 96 5.53 5.46 -9.13
C LEU A 96 6.04 4.01 -9.19
N PRO A 97 5.93 3.23 -8.10
CA PRO A 97 6.22 1.80 -8.14
C PRO A 97 5.14 1.03 -8.92
N GLY A 98 5.50 -0.17 -9.39
CA GLY A 98 4.59 -1.06 -10.13
C GLY A 98 4.72 -0.99 -11.66
N SER A 99 5.86 -0.54 -12.18
CA SER A 99 6.30 -0.93 -13.53
C SER A 99 6.74 -2.40 -13.56
N ALA A 100 6.73 -3.01 -14.74
CA ALA A 100 7.02 -4.44 -14.85
C ALA A 100 7.69 -4.79 -16.18
N ILE A 101 8.44 -5.89 -16.17
CA ILE A 101 8.90 -6.55 -17.39
C ILE A 101 7.81 -7.52 -17.84
N SER A 102 7.48 -7.54 -19.13
CA SER A 102 6.46 -8.41 -19.72
C SER A 102 7.06 -9.22 -20.87
N VAL A 103 7.05 -10.54 -20.74
CA VAL A 103 7.55 -11.48 -21.75
C VAL A 103 6.51 -12.53 -22.04
N ALA A 104 6.18 -12.72 -23.32
CA ALA A 104 5.26 -13.74 -23.78
C ALA A 104 5.83 -14.55 -24.94
N LEU A 105 5.36 -15.79 -25.07
CA LEU A 105 5.51 -16.58 -26.29
C LEU A 105 4.14 -16.73 -26.95
N LEU A 106 4.04 -16.31 -28.21
CA LEU A 106 2.89 -16.61 -29.05
C LEU A 106 3.16 -17.87 -29.87
N ARG A 107 2.13 -18.68 -30.09
CA ARG A 107 2.06 -19.78 -31.06
C ARG A 107 0.85 -19.57 -31.96
N ASP A 108 1.07 -19.40 -33.26
CA ASP A 108 0.01 -19.09 -34.24
C ASP A 108 -0.83 -17.85 -33.84
N GLY A 109 -0.18 -16.85 -33.24
CA GLY A 109 -0.83 -15.65 -32.74
C GLY A 109 -1.69 -15.86 -31.48
N GLN A 110 -1.51 -16.97 -30.75
CA GLN A 110 -2.14 -17.23 -29.45
C GLN A 110 -1.08 -17.27 -28.33
N PRO A 111 -1.29 -16.61 -27.18
CA PRO A 111 -0.35 -16.70 -26.05
C PRO A 111 -0.31 -18.11 -25.46
N VAL A 112 0.90 -18.68 -25.35
CA VAL A 112 1.13 -20.01 -24.75
C VAL A 112 2.09 -19.98 -23.56
N LEU A 113 2.79 -18.87 -23.34
CA LEU A 113 3.65 -18.63 -22.18
C LEU A 113 3.62 -17.14 -21.85
N GLY A 114 3.56 -16.80 -20.57
CA GLY A 114 3.66 -15.42 -20.09
C GLY A 114 4.43 -15.35 -18.78
N VAL A 115 5.31 -14.36 -18.67
CA VAL A 115 6.00 -13.98 -17.44
C VAL A 115 5.87 -12.47 -17.30
N VAL A 116 5.32 -12.02 -16.18
CA VAL A 116 5.26 -10.61 -15.80
C VAL A 116 5.98 -10.44 -14.46
N TYR A 117 6.96 -9.55 -14.41
CA TYR A 117 7.77 -9.34 -13.21
C TYR A 117 7.81 -7.86 -12.83
N ALA A 118 7.25 -7.54 -11.66
CA ALA A 118 7.37 -6.24 -11.03
C ALA A 118 8.46 -6.31 -9.93
N PRO A 119 9.68 -5.81 -10.19
CA PRO A 119 10.75 -5.87 -9.20
C PRO A 119 10.53 -4.90 -8.03
N ILE A 120 9.73 -3.84 -8.25
CA ILE A 120 9.32 -2.85 -7.24
C ILE A 120 7.80 -2.77 -7.26
N SER A 121 7.12 -3.75 -6.64
CA SER A 121 5.67 -3.64 -6.43
C SER A 121 5.37 -2.71 -5.24
N PRO A 122 4.23 -2.00 -5.27
CA PRO A 122 3.85 -1.10 -4.19
C PRO A 122 3.54 -1.81 -2.86
N ASP A 123 3.19 -3.10 -2.88
CA ASP A 123 2.46 -3.74 -1.79
C ASP A 123 3.00 -5.11 -1.33
N ARG A 124 3.92 -5.73 -2.07
CA ARG A 124 4.50 -7.04 -1.67
C ARG A 124 5.96 -7.27 -2.04
N GLY A 125 6.67 -6.21 -2.43
CA GLY A 125 8.08 -6.29 -2.84
C GLY A 125 8.25 -6.81 -4.26
N ARG A 126 9.06 -7.86 -4.45
CA ARG A 126 9.27 -8.47 -5.78
C ARG A 126 8.12 -9.41 -6.10
N ASP A 127 7.56 -9.30 -7.30
CA ASP A 127 6.39 -10.09 -7.71
C ASP A 127 6.53 -10.58 -9.15
N CYS A 128 6.83 -11.88 -9.30
CA CYS A 128 6.98 -12.58 -10.58
C CYS A 128 5.79 -13.54 -10.75
N ILE A 129 4.93 -13.28 -11.73
CA ILE A 129 3.75 -14.10 -12.04
C ILE A 129 3.97 -14.72 -13.42
N ALA A 130 3.89 -16.05 -13.49
CA ALA A 130 4.32 -16.82 -14.64
C ALA A 130 3.36 -17.98 -14.94
N TRP A 131 3.19 -18.31 -16.22
CA TRP A 131 2.45 -19.49 -16.66
C TRP A 131 2.88 -19.94 -18.06
N ALA A 132 2.73 -21.23 -18.31
CA ALA A 132 2.96 -21.87 -19.59
C ALA A 132 1.89 -22.94 -19.86
N GLU A 133 1.50 -23.09 -21.12
CA GLU A 133 0.65 -24.18 -21.58
C GLU A 133 1.23 -25.53 -21.14
N GLY A 134 0.38 -26.38 -20.56
CA GLY A 134 0.78 -27.67 -19.98
C GLY A 134 0.92 -27.64 -18.46
N LEU A 135 0.99 -26.46 -17.83
CA LEU A 135 0.95 -26.33 -16.37
C LEU A 135 -0.49 -26.25 -15.83
N PRO A 136 -0.77 -26.88 -14.67
CA PRO A 136 -2.12 -26.89 -14.10
C PRO A 136 -2.52 -25.56 -13.45
N HIS A 137 -1.54 -24.75 -13.03
CA HIS A 137 -1.75 -23.51 -12.27
C HIS A 137 -0.69 -22.46 -12.66
N LEU A 138 -0.94 -21.20 -12.31
CA LEU A 138 0.09 -20.17 -12.35
C LEU A 138 1.22 -20.48 -11.37
N LEU A 139 2.38 -19.87 -11.58
CA LEU A 139 3.43 -19.72 -10.59
C LEU A 139 3.49 -18.26 -10.14
N ARG A 140 3.67 -18.04 -8.84
CA ARG A 140 3.96 -16.72 -8.27
C ARG A 140 5.20 -16.84 -7.39
N ASN A 141 6.26 -16.13 -7.75
CA ASN A 141 7.57 -16.21 -7.08
C ASN A 141 8.03 -17.68 -6.94
N ASP A 142 8.03 -18.42 -8.06
CA ASP A 142 8.38 -19.84 -8.16
C ASP A 142 7.52 -20.83 -7.36
N THR A 143 6.44 -20.35 -6.74
CA THR A 143 5.51 -21.19 -5.97
C THR A 143 4.23 -21.41 -6.75
N ALA A 144 3.68 -22.62 -6.71
CA ALA A 144 2.40 -22.92 -7.34
C ALA A 144 1.28 -22.05 -6.75
N HIS A 145 0.53 -21.38 -7.62
CA HIS A 145 -0.53 -20.45 -7.25
C HIS A 145 -1.84 -20.87 -7.93
N PRO A 146 -2.61 -21.78 -7.31
CA PRO A 146 -3.88 -22.24 -7.85
C PRO A 146 -4.92 -21.12 -7.78
N VAL A 147 -5.50 -20.77 -8.94
CA VAL A 147 -6.53 -19.74 -9.10
C VAL A 147 -7.45 -20.11 -10.25
N ASP A 148 -8.74 -19.78 -10.12
CA ASP A 148 -9.73 -19.99 -11.18
C ASP A 148 -10.69 -18.79 -11.23
N LEU A 149 -10.61 -18.02 -12.31
CA LEU A 149 -11.44 -16.85 -12.55
C LEU A 149 -12.77 -17.17 -13.24
N SER A 150 -12.99 -18.41 -13.68
CA SER A 150 -14.15 -18.78 -14.51
C SER A 150 -15.49 -18.57 -13.80
N GLY A 151 -15.51 -18.75 -12.47
CA GLY A 151 -16.69 -18.52 -11.62
C GLY A 151 -16.82 -17.10 -11.06
N SER A 152 -15.77 -16.28 -11.18
CA SER A 152 -15.70 -14.96 -10.55
C SER A 152 -16.58 -13.93 -11.27
N ARG A 153 -17.10 -12.95 -10.51
CA ARG A 153 -18.06 -11.95 -10.98
C ARG A 153 -17.70 -10.56 -10.48
N LEU A 154 -18.32 -9.53 -11.06
CA LEU A 154 -18.18 -8.16 -10.59
C LEU A 154 -19.10 -7.94 -9.38
N GLU A 155 -18.57 -8.13 -8.17
CA GLU A 155 -19.32 -8.09 -6.91
C GLU A 155 -18.76 -7.06 -5.91
N ALA A 156 -19.47 -6.84 -4.80
CA ALA A 156 -19.01 -5.94 -3.74
C ALA A 156 -17.76 -6.52 -3.06
N GLY A 157 -16.81 -5.66 -2.71
CA GLY A 157 -15.53 -6.06 -2.12
C GLY A 157 -14.46 -6.46 -3.15
N GLU A 158 -14.86 -6.90 -4.34
CA GLU A 158 -13.93 -7.25 -5.42
C GLU A 158 -13.14 -6.04 -5.94
N ILE A 159 -11.99 -6.31 -6.57
CA ILE A 159 -11.06 -5.27 -7.05
C ILE A 159 -11.00 -5.25 -8.58
N VAL A 160 -11.12 -4.05 -9.15
CA VAL A 160 -10.83 -3.75 -10.55
C VAL A 160 -9.55 -2.92 -10.66
N TRP A 161 -8.58 -3.41 -11.43
CA TRP A 161 -7.30 -2.73 -11.65
C TRP A 161 -7.38 -1.70 -12.77
N LEU A 162 -7.06 -0.44 -12.46
CA LEU A 162 -7.09 0.69 -13.39
C LEU A 162 -5.72 1.34 -13.51
N SER A 163 -5.52 2.17 -14.53
CA SER A 163 -4.26 2.91 -14.71
C SER A 163 -4.03 3.90 -13.57
N ALA A 164 -2.78 4.27 -13.31
CA ALA A 164 -2.40 5.24 -12.27
C ALA A 164 -3.21 6.56 -12.35
N ALA A 165 -3.57 7.00 -13.56
CA ALA A 165 -4.39 8.19 -13.79
C ALA A 165 -5.78 8.13 -13.14
N ALA A 166 -6.33 6.93 -12.88
CA ALA A 166 -7.64 6.74 -12.27
C ALA A 166 -7.71 7.33 -10.84
N ALA A 167 -6.59 7.35 -10.11
CA ALA A 167 -6.51 7.93 -8.77
C ALA A 167 -6.86 9.42 -8.74
N ARG A 168 -6.63 10.16 -9.85
CA ARG A 168 -6.97 11.58 -9.99
C ARG A 168 -8.44 11.81 -10.35
N LYS A 169 -9.17 10.78 -10.73
CA LYS A 169 -10.59 10.87 -11.12
C LYS A 169 -11.42 9.84 -10.33
N PRO A 170 -11.39 9.89 -8.99
CA PRO A 170 -11.94 8.82 -8.17
C PRO A 170 -13.45 8.65 -8.39
N HIS A 171 -14.22 9.74 -8.48
CA HIS A 171 -15.68 9.66 -8.57
C HIS A 171 -16.18 8.93 -9.83
N ALA A 172 -15.63 9.20 -11.02
CA ALA A 172 -15.92 8.43 -12.23
C ALA A 172 -15.64 6.94 -12.04
N ASN A 173 -14.45 6.62 -11.56
CA ASN A 173 -13.99 5.23 -11.47
C ASN A 173 -14.75 4.45 -10.40
N ILE A 174 -15.10 5.07 -9.28
CA ILE A 174 -16.01 4.53 -8.26
C ILE A 174 -17.34 4.12 -8.92
N ARG A 175 -17.97 4.99 -9.71
CA ARG A 175 -19.25 4.70 -10.38
C ARG A 175 -19.14 3.61 -11.44
N LEU A 176 -18.03 3.60 -12.21
CA LEU A 176 -17.84 2.69 -13.34
C LEU A 176 -17.45 1.27 -12.90
N CYS A 177 -16.77 1.14 -11.76
CA CYS A 177 -16.37 -0.15 -11.19
C CYS A 177 -17.46 -0.79 -10.29
N ALA A 178 -18.45 -0.01 -9.84
CA ALA A 178 -19.50 -0.51 -8.95
C ALA A 178 -20.19 -1.80 -9.48
N PRO A 179 -20.48 -2.79 -8.61
CA PRO A 179 -20.34 -2.75 -7.14
C PRO A 179 -18.91 -3.00 -6.61
N ALA A 180 -17.96 -3.33 -7.49
CA ALA A 180 -16.57 -3.55 -7.11
C ALA A 180 -15.86 -2.23 -6.77
N ARG A 181 -14.70 -2.36 -6.12
CA ARG A 181 -13.76 -1.30 -5.80
C ARG A 181 -12.70 -1.21 -6.89
N PHE A 182 -11.86 -0.18 -6.87
CA PHE A 182 -10.74 -0.09 -7.81
C PHE A 182 -9.40 0.18 -7.12
N VAL A 183 -8.33 -0.30 -7.74
CA VAL A 183 -6.95 0.04 -7.39
C VAL A 183 -6.27 0.59 -8.64
N ALA A 184 -5.57 1.72 -8.48
CA ALA A 184 -4.85 2.37 -9.57
C ALA A 184 -3.37 1.98 -9.51
N MET A 185 -2.80 1.54 -10.63
CA MET A 185 -1.37 1.25 -10.73
C MET A 185 -0.83 1.46 -12.17
N PRO A 186 0.50 1.57 -12.35
CA PRO A 186 1.11 1.88 -13.64
C PRO A 186 0.89 0.84 -14.76
N SER A 187 1.65 -0.27 -14.71
CA SER A 187 1.79 -1.25 -15.78
C SER A 187 0.47 -1.95 -16.10
N ILE A 188 0.08 -2.01 -17.38
CA ILE A 188 -1.07 -2.81 -17.80
C ILE A 188 -0.75 -4.31 -17.77
N ALA A 189 0.45 -4.72 -18.13
CA ALA A 189 0.89 -6.10 -18.03
C ALA A 189 0.78 -6.61 -16.59
N TYR A 190 1.22 -5.79 -15.62
CA TYR A 190 1.13 -6.13 -14.20
C TYR A 190 -0.30 -6.10 -13.70
N ARG A 191 -1.15 -5.15 -14.11
CA ARG A 191 -2.58 -5.16 -13.78
C ARG A 191 -3.27 -6.45 -14.24
N LEU A 192 -2.99 -6.89 -15.47
CA LEU A 192 -3.52 -8.15 -16.00
C LEU A 192 -2.98 -9.35 -15.21
N ALA A 193 -1.69 -9.34 -14.86
CA ALA A 193 -1.08 -10.39 -14.04
C ALA A 193 -1.69 -10.47 -12.63
N ARG A 194 -1.96 -9.32 -12.00
CA ARG A 194 -2.62 -9.24 -10.67
C ARG A 194 -4.06 -9.74 -10.72
N ALA A 195 -4.80 -9.41 -11.78
CA ALA A 195 -6.13 -10.00 -12.00
C ALA A 195 -6.04 -11.52 -12.21
N ALA A 196 -5.10 -11.99 -13.04
CA ALA A 196 -4.85 -13.43 -13.25
C ALA A 196 -4.50 -14.16 -11.95
N ALA A 197 -3.71 -13.55 -11.08
CA ALA A 197 -3.35 -14.10 -9.77
C ALA A 197 -4.49 -14.05 -8.73
N GLY A 198 -5.68 -13.52 -9.07
CA GLY A 198 -6.81 -13.43 -8.15
C GLY A 198 -6.68 -12.30 -7.12
N ASP A 199 -5.75 -11.36 -7.30
CA ASP A 199 -5.69 -10.15 -6.47
C ASP A 199 -6.80 -9.14 -6.85
N GLY A 200 -7.61 -9.46 -7.85
CA GLY A 200 -8.82 -8.75 -8.26
C GLY A 200 -9.52 -9.51 -9.40
N VAL A 201 -10.73 -9.09 -9.78
CA VAL A 201 -11.55 -9.79 -10.78
C VAL A 201 -11.32 -9.32 -12.20
N ALA A 202 -10.79 -8.12 -12.39
CA ALA A 202 -10.54 -7.57 -13.70
C ALA A 202 -9.47 -6.46 -13.70
N ALA A 203 -8.88 -6.23 -14.86
CA ALA A 203 -8.06 -5.08 -15.20
C ALA A 203 -8.65 -4.38 -16.44
N VAL A 204 -8.64 -3.05 -16.43
CA VAL A 204 -9.18 -2.22 -17.51
C VAL A 204 -8.13 -1.22 -17.98
N SER A 205 -7.94 -1.14 -19.30
CA SER A 205 -7.21 -0.05 -19.93
C SER A 205 -8.09 0.73 -20.90
N LEU A 206 -7.94 2.05 -20.89
CA LEU A 206 -8.70 2.97 -21.74
C LEU A 206 -7.83 3.65 -22.82
N THR A 207 -6.59 3.20 -22.96
CA THR A 207 -5.61 3.69 -23.93
C THR A 207 -5.39 2.65 -25.02
N SER A 208 -4.91 3.11 -26.19
CA SER A 208 -4.44 2.21 -27.24
C SER A 208 -3.28 1.35 -26.75
N LEU A 209 -3.29 0.08 -27.18
CA LEU A 209 -2.33 -0.93 -26.75
C LEU A 209 -1.78 -1.69 -27.95
N SER A 210 -0.51 -2.02 -27.85
CA SER A 210 0.28 -2.91 -28.70
C SER A 210 0.31 -4.33 -28.11
N ALA A 211 0.93 -5.27 -28.83
CA ALA A 211 1.03 -6.64 -28.36
C ALA A 211 1.90 -6.80 -27.11
N HIS A 212 2.99 -6.05 -26.98
CA HIS A 212 3.93 -6.13 -25.85
C HIS A 212 3.30 -5.78 -24.50
N ASP A 213 2.35 -4.82 -24.51
CA ASP A 213 1.60 -4.40 -23.33
C ASP A 213 0.77 -5.52 -22.68
N VAL A 214 0.25 -6.47 -23.48
CA VAL A 214 -0.82 -7.38 -23.03
C VAL A 214 -0.57 -8.85 -23.28
N ALA A 215 0.39 -9.24 -24.14
CA ALA A 215 0.59 -10.63 -24.51
C ALA A 215 0.91 -11.53 -23.30
N ALA A 216 1.78 -11.08 -22.40
CA ALA A 216 2.15 -11.86 -21.22
C ALA A 216 0.98 -11.94 -20.24
N GLY A 217 0.35 -10.81 -19.93
CA GLY A 217 -0.85 -10.76 -19.10
C GLY A 217 -2.01 -11.61 -19.66
N HIS A 218 -2.17 -11.67 -20.98
CA HIS A 218 -3.16 -12.53 -21.63
C HIS A 218 -2.83 -14.02 -21.44
N ALA A 219 -1.58 -14.44 -21.57
CA ALA A 219 -1.18 -15.82 -21.26
C ALA A 219 -1.49 -16.19 -19.79
N LEU A 220 -1.21 -15.28 -18.85
CA LEU A 220 -1.54 -15.50 -17.44
C LEU A 220 -3.05 -15.63 -17.22
N LEU A 221 -3.86 -14.78 -17.88
CA LEU A 221 -5.31 -14.88 -17.81
C LEU A 221 -5.83 -16.21 -18.35
N ILE A 222 -5.27 -16.72 -19.47
CA ILE A 222 -5.61 -18.05 -20.00
C ILE A 222 -5.33 -19.13 -18.94
N GLY A 223 -4.15 -19.09 -18.30
CA GLY A 223 -3.77 -20.01 -17.25
C GLY A 223 -4.66 -19.98 -16.01
N ALA A 224 -5.31 -18.84 -15.75
CA ALA A 224 -6.27 -18.64 -14.67
C ALA A 224 -7.74 -18.87 -15.06
N GLY A 225 -8.03 -19.30 -16.29
CA GLY A 225 -9.41 -19.46 -16.79
C GLY A 225 -10.15 -18.13 -17.07
N GLY A 226 -9.41 -17.03 -17.18
CA GLY A 226 -9.91 -15.70 -17.54
C GLY A 226 -9.93 -15.43 -19.05
N VAL A 227 -10.27 -14.20 -19.42
CA VAL A 227 -10.35 -13.71 -20.80
C VAL A 227 -9.69 -12.35 -20.94
N LEU A 228 -9.30 -11.98 -22.17
CA LEU A 228 -8.96 -10.60 -22.53
C LEU A 228 -9.84 -10.13 -23.68
N LEU A 229 -10.71 -9.16 -23.40
CA LEU A 229 -11.67 -8.61 -24.35
C LEU A 229 -11.22 -7.22 -24.84
N HIS A 230 -11.41 -6.95 -26.12
CA HIS A 230 -11.19 -5.61 -26.69
C HIS A 230 -12.44 -4.73 -26.58
N GLN A 231 -12.39 -3.48 -27.07
CA GLN A 231 -13.46 -2.48 -26.93
C GLN A 231 -14.85 -2.87 -27.47
N SER A 232 -14.97 -3.95 -28.25
CA SER A 232 -16.27 -4.47 -28.72
C SER A 232 -16.80 -5.64 -27.88
N GLY A 233 -16.10 -6.01 -26.81
CA GLY A 233 -16.44 -7.15 -25.95
C GLY A 233 -16.08 -8.52 -26.54
N ARG A 234 -15.27 -8.58 -27.61
CA ARG A 234 -14.80 -9.85 -28.21
C ARG A 234 -13.36 -10.17 -27.77
N PRO A 235 -12.93 -11.43 -27.82
CA PRO A 235 -11.57 -11.83 -27.51
C PRO A 235 -10.52 -11.07 -28.33
N LEU A 236 -9.43 -10.68 -27.67
CA LEU A 236 -8.29 -10.02 -28.31
C LEU A 236 -7.47 -11.01 -29.15
N GLY A 237 -6.93 -10.56 -30.28
CA GLY A 237 -6.01 -11.35 -31.11
C GLY A 237 -4.82 -10.53 -31.60
N TYR A 238 -3.76 -11.22 -32.00
CA TYR A 238 -2.44 -10.63 -32.30
C TYR A 238 -2.12 -10.58 -33.80
N ARG A 239 -3.10 -10.23 -34.63
CA ARG A 239 -2.89 -10.10 -36.09
C ARG A 239 -2.13 -8.84 -36.47
N ASN A 240 -2.36 -7.75 -35.74
CA ASN A 240 -1.64 -6.50 -35.88
C ASN A 240 -0.94 -6.20 -34.54
N MET A 241 0.37 -6.45 -34.49
CA MET A 241 1.15 -6.33 -33.25
C MET A 241 1.30 -4.89 -32.76
N ASN A 242 1.18 -3.90 -33.65
CA ASN A 242 1.31 -2.46 -33.32
C ASN A 242 0.07 -1.86 -32.67
N LEU A 243 -1.11 -2.43 -32.92
CA LEU A 243 -2.36 -1.92 -32.36
C LEU A 243 -3.33 -3.10 -32.25
N VAL A 244 -3.36 -3.69 -31.07
CA VAL A 244 -4.23 -4.84 -30.78
C VAL A 244 -5.61 -4.38 -30.32
N CYS A 245 -5.70 -3.26 -29.58
CA CYS A 245 -6.98 -2.67 -29.18
C CYS A 245 -6.84 -1.20 -28.75
N ILE A 246 -7.97 -0.51 -28.60
CA ILE A 246 -8.05 0.88 -28.09
C ILE A 246 -8.42 0.90 -26.60
N ARG A 247 -9.05 -0.19 -26.13
CA ARG A 247 -9.43 -0.45 -24.74
C ARG A 247 -9.42 -1.95 -24.54
N CYS A 248 -9.02 -2.39 -23.35
CA CYS A 248 -9.07 -3.80 -22.99
C CYS A 248 -9.73 -4.01 -21.62
N PHE A 249 -10.30 -5.20 -21.48
CA PHE A 249 -10.92 -5.73 -20.26
C PHE A 249 -10.41 -7.14 -20.05
N GLY A 250 -9.51 -7.35 -19.10
CA GLY A 250 -8.89 -8.66 -18.83
C GLY A 250 -9.19 -9.18 -17.44
N GLY A 251 -9.55 -10.44 -17.28
CA GLY A 251 -9.98 -10.99 -15.98
C GLY A 251 -11.06 -12.05 -16.11
N ALA A 252 -11.92 -12.14 -15.10
CA ALA A 252 -13.06 -13.05 -15.10
C ALA A 252 -14.06 -12.69 -16.21
N ALA A 253 -14.51 -13.69 -16.97
CA ALA A 253 -15.33 -13.46 -18.17
C ALA A 253 -16.61 -12.65 -17.90
N ALA A 254 -17.31 -12.97 -16.80
CA ALA A 254 -18.52 -12.24 -16.41
C ALA A 254 -18.23 -10.79 -16.00
N ALA A 255 -17.14 -10.55 -15.27
CA ALA A 255 -16.74 -9.21 -14.86
C ALA A 255 -16.31 -8.36 -16.06
N CYS A 256 -15.48 -8.90 -16.96
CA CYS A 256 -15.03 -8.21 -18.16
C CYS A 256 -16.19 -7.86 -19.09
N ALA A 257 -17.16 -8.76 -19.28
CA ALA A 257 -18.35 -8.48 -20.07
C ALA A 257 -19.20 -7.34 -19.49
N ALA A 258 -19.38 -7.34 -18.16
CA ALA A 258 -20.11 -6.27 -17.46
C ALA A 258 -19.38 -4.92 -17.57
N LEU A 259 -18.06 -4.89 -17.37
CA LEU A 259 -17.24 -3.68 -17.45
C LEU A 259 -17.14 -3.15 -18.89
N ALA A 260 -17.06 -4.01 -19.90
CA ALA A 260 -17.01 -3.62 -21.31
C ALA A 260 -18.28 -2.86 -21.75
N GLY A 261 -19.42 -3.15 -21.13
CA GLY A 261 -20.69 -2.45 -21.39
C GLY A 261 -20.83 -1.08 -20.71
N ARG A 262 -19.85 -0.63 -19.91
CA ARG A 262 -19.93 0.63 -19.16
C ARG A 262 -19.51 1.85 -20.01
N PRO A 263 -20.05 3.05 -19.74
CA PRO A 263 -19.75 4.26 -20.49
C PRO A 263 -18.42 4.91 -20.07
N TRP A 264 -17.29 4.25 -20.38
CA TRP A 264 -15.94 4.70 -19.97
C TRP A 264 -15.50 6.07 -20.50
N SER A 265 -16.19 6.65 -21.49
CA SER A 265 -15.93 8.03 -21.92
C SER A 265 -16.12 9.03 -20.77
N GLN A 266 -17.04 8.75 -19.83
CA GLN A 266 -17.27 9.59 -18.65
C GLN A 266 -16.01 9.79 -17.80
N ALA A 267 -15.18 8.75 -17.64
CA ALA A 267 -13.91 8.87 -16.91
C ALA A 267 -12.88 9.75 -17.65
N LEU A 268 -12.93 9.77 -18.99
CA LEU A 268 -12.02 10.60 -19.78
C LEU A 268 -12.43 12.08 -19.73
N GLU A 269 -13.73 12.33 -19.71
CA GLU A 269 -14.34 13.67 -19.68
C GLU A 269 -14.29 14.34 -18.29
N GLU A 270 -14.28 13.57 -17.21
CA GLU A 270 -14.26 14.12 -15.84
C GLU A 270 -12.95 14.86 -15.52
N CYS A 271 -13.05 15.99 -14.82
CA CYS A 271 -11.89 16.76 -14.38
C CYS A 271 -11.10 16.00 -13.30
N ASN A 272 -9.82 16.31 -13.18
CA ASN A 272 -9.01 15.79 -12.08
C ASN A 272 -9.48 16.41 -10.75
N GLU A 273 -9.49 15.60 -9.70
CA GLU A 273 -9.79 16.03 -8.33
C GLU A 273 -8.65 16.91 -7.80
N ALA A 274 -8.99 18.13 -7.38
CA ALA A 274 -8.01 19.12 -6.96
C ALA A 274 -7.27 18.66 -5.70
N GLN A 275 -7.97 18.01 -4.77
CA GLN A 275 -7.38 17.46 -3.54
C GLN A 275 -6.42 16.28 -3.78
N ARG A 276 -6.37 15.74 -5.00
CA ARG A 276 -5.41 14.71 -5.44
C ARG A 276 -4.26 15.26 -6.27
N SER A 277 -4.24 16.57 -6.51
CA SER A 277 -3.19 17.24 -7.27
C SER A 277 -2.07 17.66 -6.31
N LEU A 278 -1.32 16.70 -5.77
CA LEU A 278 -0.06 17.03 -5.06
C LEU A 278 0.97 17.51 -6.11
N PRO A 279 1.48 18.75 -6.01
CA PRO A 279 2.50 19.25 -6.92
C PRO A 279 3.83 18.62 -6.53
N MET A 280 4.36 17.65 -7.29
CA MET A 280 5.54 16.95 -6.81
C MET A 280 6.53 16.59 -7.90
N SER A 281 7.78 16.95 -7.66
CA SER A 281 8.94 16.37 -8.33
C SER A 281 8.97 14.86 -8.10
N PRO A 282 9.39 14.05 -9.09
CA PRO A 282 9.60 12.61 -8.90
C PRO A 282 10.59 12.31 -7.76
N VAL A 283 10.37 11.24 -7.00
CA VAL A 283 11.21 10.84 -5.87
C VAL A 283 11.47 9.33 -5.88
N PHE A 284 12.68 8.94 -5.50
CA PHE A 284 13.18 7.57 -5.64
C PHE A 284 13.89 7.13 -4.36
N PRO A 285 13.17 6.95 -3.24
CA PRO A 285 13.80 6.47 -2.01
C PRO A 285 14.29 5.02 -2.17
N PRO A 286 15.32 4.59 -1.42
CA PRO A 286 15.76 3.20 -1.41
C PRO A 286 14.59 2.24 -1.15
N VAL A 287 14.52 1.13 -1.90
CA VAL A 287 13.33 0.26 -1.92
C VAL A 287 13.02 -0.30 -0.52
N GLN A 288 14.06 -0.70 0.22
CA GLN A 288 13.89 -1.20 1.58
C GLN A 288 13.26 -0.16 2.53
N ARG A 289 13.65 1.11 2.42
CA ARG A 289 13.08 2.18 3.26
C ARG A 289 11.63 2.45 2.88
N LEU A 290 11.32 2.44 1.57
CA LEU A 290 9.96 2.55 1.08
C LEU A 290 9.05 1.44 1.63
N GLN A 291 9.54 0.20 1.62
CA GLN A 291 8.81 -0.95 2.17
C GLN A 291 8.56 -0.82 3.67
N ARG A 292 9.54 -0.35 4.45
CA ARG A 292 9.39 -0.11 5.90
C ARG A 292 8.45 1.04 6.22
N ALA A 293 8.56 2.15 5.49
CA ALA A 293 7.68 3.30 5.64
C ALA A 293 6.22 2.95 5.30
N PHE A 294 5.99 2.26 4.19
CA PHE A 294 4.64 1.85 3.82
C PHE A 294 4.11 0.74 4.73
N GLY A 295 4.96 -0.22 5.13
CA GLY A 295 4.60 -1.25 6.12
C GLY A 295 4.12 -0.65 7.43
N CYS A 296 4.80 0.40 7.92
CA CYS A 296 4.39 1.16 9.10
C CYS A 296 2.99 1.77 8.94
N LEU A 297 2.75 2.57 7.89
CA LEU A 297 1.44 3.21 7.69
C LEU A 297 0.33 2.20 7.39
N ALA A 298 0.61 1.18 6.57
CA ALA A 298 -0.38 0.17 6.21
C ALA A 298 -0.79 -0.67 7.41
N ALA A 299 0.17 -1.16 8.22
CA ALA A 299 -0.12 -1.96 9.40
C ALA A 299 -0.88 -1.15 10.47
N MET A 300 -0.58 0.14 10.62
CA MET A 300 -1.32 1.07 11.46
C MET A 300 -2.81 1.14 11.04
N LEU A 301 -3.06 1.41 9.75
CA LEU A 301 -4.42 1.56 9.22
C LEU A 301 -5.21 0.23 9.17
N ILE A 302 -4.51 -0.89 8.94
CA ILE A 302 -5.11 -2.24 9.02
C ILE A 302 -5.46 -2.56 10.47
N GLY A 303 -4.58 -2.25 11.43
CA GLY A 303 -4.81 -2.46 12.85
C GLY A 303 -6.00 -1.67 13.37
N ASP A 304 -6.09 -0.39 13.01
CA ASP A 304 -7.24 0.49 13.24
C ASP A 304 -8.55 -0.16 12.73
N ASN A 305 -8.67 -0.42 11.42
CA ASN A 305 -9.93 -0.94 10.86
C ASN A 305 -10.30 -2.33 11.38
N LEU A 306 -9.33 -3.22 11.63
CA LEU A 306 -9.59 -4.54 12.21
C LEU A 306 -10.01 -4.45 13.68
N GLY A 307 -9.35 -3.61 14.48
CA GLY A 307 -9.70 -3.44 15.87
C GLY A 307 -11.07 -2.80 16.05
N ALA A 308 -11.46 -1.89 15.16
CA ALA A 308 -12.77 -1.23 15.16
C ALA A 308 -13.96 -2.21 14.95
N GLN A 309 -13.70 -3.42 14.46
CA GLN A 309 -14.72 -4.46 14.27
C GLN A 309 -15.26 -5.01 15.60
N VAL A 310 -14.49 -4.91 16.68
CA VAL A 310 -14.80 -5.48 18.01
C VAL A 310 -14.48 -4.51 19.15
N GLU A 311 -14.33 -3.23 18.84
CA GLU A 311 -14.03 -2.20 19.82
C GLU A 311 -15.06 -2.19 20.95
N PHE A 312 -14.56 -2.02 22.18
CA PHE A 312 -15.30 -2.09 23.46
C PHE A 312 -15.82 -3.47 23.86
N MET A 313 -15.61 -4.52 23.07
CA MET A 313 -15.90 -5.89 23.51
C MET A 313 -14.86 -6.38 24.52
N SER A 314 -15.29 -7.21 25.45
CA SER A 314 -14.40 -7.95 26.35
C SER A 314 -13.68 -9.08 25.60
N ALA A 315 -12.54 -9.51 26.15
CA ALA A 315 -11.80 -10.67 25.62
C ALA A 315 -12.68 -11.94 25.50
N ALA A 316 -13.66 -12.11 26.37
CA ALA A 316 -14.58 -13.25 26.35
C ALA A 316 -15.56 -13.18 25.17
N GLU A 317 -16.18 -12.01 24.95
CA GLU A 317 -17.09 -11.78 23.81
C GLU A 317 -16.35 -11.94 22.47
N ILE A 318 -15.11 -11.42 22.40
CA ILE A 318 -14.25 -11.58 21.23
C ILE A 318 -13.92 -13.06 21.02
N ALA A 319 -13.51 -13.79 22.06
CA ALA A 319 -13.22 -15.21 21.95
C ALA A 319 -14.42 -16.03 21.44
N GLU A 320 -15.64 -15.69 21.89
CA GLU A 320 -16.88 -16.31 21.40
C GLU A 320 -17.12 -16.03 19.92
N ARG A 321 -16.98 -14.78 19.47
CA ARG A 321 -17.09 -14.44 18.03
C ARG A 321 -16.04 -15.16 17.19
N PHE A 322 -14.79 -15.18 17.65
CA PHE A 322 -13.70 -15.85 16.93
C PHE A 322 -13.85 -17.38 16.87
N ALA A 323 -14.63 -17.99 17.77
CA ALA A 323 -14.95 -19.41 17.71
C ALA A 323 -15.92 -19.72 16.56
N SER A 324 -16.77 -18.77 16.17
CA SER A 324 -17.68 -18.91 15.04
C SER A 324 -17.07 -18.48 13.70
N GLU A 325 -16.24 -17.43 13.67
CA GLU A 325 -15.72 -16.85 12.44
C GLU A 325 -14.34 -16.21 12.66
N ALA A 326 -13.48 -16.20 11.63
CA ALA A 326 -12.23 -15.45 11.70
C ALA A 326 -12.52 -13.95 11.58
N LEU A 327 -11.82 -13.13 12.37
CA LEU A 327 -11.90 -11.68 12.21
C LEU A 327 -11.26 -11.25 10.89
N THR A 328 -12.07 -10.64 10.03
CA THR A 328 -11.66 -10.13 8.73
C THR A 328 -12.02 -8.64 8.61
N MET A 329 -11.40 -7.95 7.66
CA MET A 329 -11.80 -6.57 7.32
C MET A 329 -13.07 -6.64 6.46
N GLU A 330 -14.20 -6.37 7.09
CA GLU A 330 -15.52 -6.37 6.45
C GLU A 330 -16.27 -5.06 6.71
N ASP A 331 -17.30 -4.81 5.90
CA ASP A 331 -18.20 -3.69 6.15
C ASP A 331 -19.02 -3.98 7.41
N GLY A 332 -18.92 -3.13 8.43
CA GLY A 332 -19.58 -3.38 9.72
C GLY A 332 -18.80 -2.84 10.92
N GLY A 333 -18.69 -3.67 11.95
CA GLY A 333 -18.07 -3.32 13.22
C GLY A 333 -18.90 -2.36 14.09
N THR A 334 -18.29 -1.92 15.18
CA THR A 334 -18.89 -1.02 16.19
C THR A 334 -19.45 0.25 15.55
N TRP A 335 -18.71 0.81 14.58
CA TRP A 335 -19.03 2.08 13.94
C TRP A 335 -19.81 1.97 12.63
N LYS A 336 -20.01 0.76 12.10
CA LYS A 336 -20.61 0.49 10.77
C LYS A 336 -19.77 1.12 9.63
N ILE A 337 -18.47 0.90 9.66
CA ILE A 337 -17.48 1.41 8.71
C ILE A 337 -17.32 0.45 7.53
N GLN A 338 -16.76 0.94 6.42
CA GLN A 338 -16.39 0.11 5.28
C GLN A 338 -15.11 -0.68 5.58
N ALA A 339 -14.93 -1.86 4.96
CA ALA A 339 -13.66 -2.58 4.99
C ALA A 339 -12.52 -1.67 4.49
N GLY A 340 -11.49 -1.48 5.31
CA GLY A 340 -10.36 -0.59 5.00
C GLY A 340 -10.56 0.88 5.36
N GLN A 341 -11.71 1.28 5.90
CA GLN A 341 -11.94 2.64 6.34
C GLN A 341 -11.33 2.89 7.73
N PRO A 342 -10.41 3.86 7.90
CA PRO A 342 -9.86 4.18 9.21
C PRO A 342 -10.87 4.87 10.13
N THR A 343 -10.62 4.82 11.45
CA THR A 343 -11.29 5.59 12.50
C THR A 343 -10.49 6.87 12.80
N ASP A 344 -10.63 7.49 14.00
CA ASP A 344 -9.87 8.68 14.35
C ASP A 344 -8.36 8.41 14.44
N ASP A 345 -7.95 7.20 14.83
CA ASP A 345 -6.57 6.69 14.79
C ASP A 345 -5.90 6.99 13.43
N GLY A 346 -6.42 6.37 12.38
CA GLY A 346 -5.89 6.47 11.03
C GLY A 346 -6.18 7.80 10.36
N GLU A 347 -7.36 8.41 10.58
CA GLU A 347 -7.71 9.70 9.98
C GLU A 347 -6.80 10.83 10.48
N LEU A 348 -6.48 10.87 11.78
CA LEU A 348 -5.55 11.85 12.34
C LEU A 348 -4.12 11.59 11.87
N ALA A 349 -3.68 10.33 11.79
CA ALA A 349 -2.36 9.99 11.26
C ALA A 349 -2.20 10.40 9.79
N LEU A 350 -3.20 10.13 8.95
CA LEU A 350 -3.24 10.55 7.54
C LEU A 350 -3.22 12.08 7.41
N THR A 351 -3.87 12.78 8.34
CA THR A 351 -3.86 14.24 8.42
C THR A 351 -2.47 14.78 8.78
N LEU A 352 -1.79 14.17 9.76
CA LEU A 352 -0.42 14.51 10.13
C LEU A 352 0.56 14.25 8.98
N ALA A 353 0.46 13.09 8.32
CA ALA A 353 1.31 12.74 7.19
C ALA A 353 1.22 13.78 6.05
N ARG A 354 0.00 14.24 5.73
CA ARG A 354 -0.21 15.28 4.71
C ARG A 354 0.38 16.62 5.12
N SER A 355 0.23 17.02 6.38
CA SER A 355 0.88 18.23 6.92
C SER A 355 2.39 18.17 6.74
N LEU A 356 3.03 17.08 7.17
CA LEU A 356 4.47 16.88 7.04
C LEU A 356 4.95 16.97 5.58
N VAL A 357 4.21 16.32 4.66
CA VAL A 357 4.53 16.34 3.23
C VAL A 357 4.40 17.74 2.62
N GLU A 358 3.31 18.44 2.90
CA GLU A 358 3.03 19.74 2.31
C GLU A 358 3.87 20.88 2.92
N GLN A 359 4.21 20.78 4.21
CA GLN A 359 5.04 21.76 4.91
C GLN A 359 6.55 21.49 4.79
N GLY A 360 6.95 20.33 4.26
CA GLY A 360 8.35 19.91 4.21
C GLY A 360 8.96 19.54 5.57
N GLY A 361 8.14 19.40 6.61
CA GLY A 361 8.57 19.20 7.99
C GLY A 361 7.42 19.39 8.98
N PHE A 362 7.70 19.30 10.29
CA PHE A 362 6.68 19.46 11.32
C PHE A 362 6.36 20.93 11.60
N SER A 363 5.06 21.27 11.56
CA SER A 363 4.54 22.58 11.94
C SER A 363 3.36 22.41 12.89
N ALA A 364 3.55 22.73 14.17
CA ALA A 364 2.50 22.59 15.19
C ALA A 364 1.23 23.35 14.83
N THR A 365 1.36 24.55 14.24
CA THR A 365 0.23 25.39 13.84
C THR A 365 -0.53 24.79 12.65
N ASP A 366 0.14 24.32 11.60
CA ASP A 366 -0.54 23.70 10.44
C ASP A 366 -1.23 22.39 10.86
N VAL A 367 -0.54 21.53 11.63
CA VAL A 367 -1.10 20.29 12.16
C VAL A 367 -2.35 20.58 13.00
N ALA A 368 -2.30 21.55 13.92
CA ALA A 368 -3.45 21.92 14.74
C ALA A 368 -4.63 22.43 13.89
N GLN A 369 -4.36 23.25 12.86
CA GLN A 369 -5.39 23.71 11.92
C GLN A 369 -6.07 22.56 11.20
N ARG A 370 -5.30 21.57 10.75
CA ARG A 370 -5.84 20.39 10.06
C ARG A 370 -6.60 19.46 11.00
N TYR A 371 -6.13 19.22 12.21
CA TYR A 371 -6.90 18.46 13.21
C TYR A 371 -8.23 19.15 13.54
N VAL A 372 -8.25 20.49 13.64
CA VAL A 372 -9.50 21.25 13.84
C VAL A 372 -10.41 21.14 12.61
N ALA A 373 -9.86 21.19 11.39
CA ALA A 373 -10.61 20.98 10.16
C ALA A 373 -11.19 19.55 10.08
N TRP A 374 -10.41 18.55 10.50
CA TRP A 374 -10.85 17.17 10.64
C TRP A 374 -12.01 17.05 11.64
N LEU A 375 -11.91 17.64 12.84
CA LEU A 375 -13.01 17.63 13.81
C LEU A 375 -14.28 18.29 13.25
N ARG A 376 -14.13 19.38 12.47
CA ARG A 376 -15.24 20.06 11.78
C ARG A 376 -15.87 19.25 10.66
N SER A 377 -15.19 18.22 10.16
CA SER A 377 -15.77 17.27 9.20
C SER A 377 -16.68 16.23 9.87
N GLU A 378 -16.96 16.38 11.17
CA GLU A 378 -17.88 15.53 11.95
C GLU A 378 -17.48 14.05 11.90
N PRO A 379 -16.29 13.68 12.42
CA PRO A 379 -15.90 12.28 12.50
C PRO A 379 -16.88 11.52 13.41
N PHE A 380 -17.17 10.27 13.04
CA PHE A 380 -18.08 9.41 13.80
C PHE A 380 -17.49 8.95 15.12
N ASP A 381 -16.16 8.97 15.22
CA ASP A 381 -15.41 8.68 16.43
C ASP A 381 -14.39 9.79 16.71
N VAL A 382 -14.17 10.09 17.99
CA VAL A 382 -13.09 10.97 18.48
C VAL A 382 -13.02 10.89 20.00
N GLY A 383 -11.83 10.58 20.51
CA GLY A 383 -11.57 10.55 21.95
C GLY A 383 -11.87 11.88 22.67
N ASN A 384 -12.36 11.80 23.91
CA ASN A 384 -12.77 12.98 24.70
C ASN A 384 -11.64 14.00 24.92
N THR A 385 -10.41 13.53 25.21
CA THR A 385 -9.24 14.40 25.39
C THR A 385 -8.89 15.14 24.10
N THR A 386 -8.89 14.44 22.96
CA THR A 386 -8.70 15.02 21.63
C THR A 386 -9.77 16.07 21.33
N ARG A 387 -11.05 15.71 21.48
CA ARG A 387 -12.18 16.62 21.26
C ARG A 387 -12.08 17.88 22.12
N GLN A 388 -11.77 17.74 23.41
CA GLN A 388 -11.66 18.86 24.33
C GLN A 388 -10.62 19.88 23.86
N ALA A 389 -9.44 19.41 23.46
CA ALA A 389 -8.36 20.26 22.98
C ALA A 389 -8.72 20.94 21.65
N LEU A 390 -9.23 20.18 20.67
CA LEU A 390 -9.54 20.69 19.33
C LEU A 390 -10.75 21.63 19.29
N LEU A 391 -11.60 21.65 20.32
CA LEU A 391 -12.62 22.69 20.51
C LEU A 391 -12.05 24.00 21.07
N GLY A 392 -10.77 24.02 21.46
CA GLY A 392 -10.09 25.19 22.02
C GLY A 392 -10.17 26.45 21.16
N PRO A 393 -9.90 26.39 19.84
CA PRO A 393 -10.03 27.55 18.94
C PRO A 393 -11.45 28.14 18.87
N LEU A 394 -12.49 27.34 19.14
CA LEU A 394 -13.87 27.86 19.24
C LEU A 394 -14.11 28.58 20.57
N ARG A 395 -13.44 28.15 21.65
CA ARG A 395 -13.56 28.72 23.00
C ARG A 395 -12.68 29.95 23.20
N GLN A 396 -11.53 30.01 22.53
CA GLN A 396 -10.56 31.11 22.58
C GLN A 396 -10.11 31.51 21.16
N PRO A 397 -10.99 32.14 20.35
CA PRO A 397 -10.69 32.48 18.96
C PRO A 397 -9.62 33.57 18.77
N ALA A 398 -9.18 34.21 19.86
CA ALA A 398 -8.14 35.24 19.84
C ALA A 398 -6.71 34.65 19.84
N LEU A 399 -6.53 33.39 20.25
CA LEU A 399 -5.24 32.72 20.26
C LEU A 399 -4.92 32.10 18.89
N ALA A 400 -3.64 31.84 18.63
CA ALA A 400 -3.27 30.97 17.52
C ALA A 400 -3.89 29.58 17.71
N VAL A 401 -4.18 28.86 16.62
CA VAL A 401 -4.95 27.60 16.67
C VAL A 401 -4.27 26.57 17.56
N ASP A 402 -2.96 26.40 17.45
CA ASP A 402 -2.18 25.48 18.27
C ASP A 402 -2.12 25.90 19.74
N GLU A 403 -1.98 27.21 20.03
CA GLU A 403 -2.05 27.75 21.39
C GLU A 403 -3.42 27.51 22.03
N ALA A 404 -4.50 27.75 21.28
CA ALA A 404 -5.86 27.53 21.75
C ALA A 404 -6.13 26.05 22.04
N CYS A 405 -5.60 25.14 21.22
CA CYS A 405 -5.65 23.71 21.47
C CYS A 405 -4.91 23.33 22.75
N ARG A 406 -3.64 23.75 22.89
CA ARG A 406 -2.82 23.52 24.09
C ARG A 406 -3.48 24.03 25.37
N ALA A 407 -4.06 25.24 25.32
CA ALA A 407 -4.70 25.88 26.47
C ALA A 407 -5.94 25.13 26.99
N HIS A 408 -6.58 24.30 26.15
CA HIS A 408 -7.76 23.52 26.54
C HIS A 408 -7.47 22.02 26.66
N ALA A 409 -6.25 21.59 26.36
CA ALA A 409 -5.88 20.20 26.49
C ALA A 409 -5.85 19.76 27.97
N SER A 410 -6.20 18.50 28.23
CA SER A 410 -6.26 17.98 29.59
C SER A 410 -4.85 17.67 30.10
N VAL A 411 -4.40 18.42 31.11
CA VAL A 411 -3.06 18.23 31.72
C VAL A 411 -2.95 16.99 32.61
N SER A 412 -4.07 16.41 33.03
CA SER A 412 -4.12 15.20 33.86
C SER A 412 -4.39 13.92 33.08
N SER A 413 -4.86 14.02 31.83
CA SER A 413 -5.18 12.84 31.03
C SER A 413 -3.91 12.17 30.53
N GLN A 414 -3.84 10.85 30.71
CA GLN A 414 -2.79 9.99 30.12
C GLN A 414 -3.33 9.15 28.96
N ALA A 415 -4.28 9.69 28.20
CA ALA A 415 -4.89 8.97 27.08
C ALA A 415 -3.89 8.75 25.92
N ASN A 416 -4.10 7.70 25.15
CA ASN A 416 -3.30 7.27 24.00
C ASN A 416 -3.58 8.04 22.69
N GLY A 417 -4.54 8.98 22.69
CA GLY A 417 -4.99 9.68 21.48
C GLY A 417 -3.92 10.47 20.70
N ALA A 418 -2.79 10.81 21.32
CA ALA A 418 -1.63 11.35 20.61
C ALA A 418 -0.71 10.24 20.05
N LEU A 419 -0.51 9.16 20.81
CA LEU A 419 0.38 8.05 20.44
C LEU A 419 -0.11 7.35 19.17
N MET A 420 -1.41 7.18 19.02
CA MET A 420 -2.01 6.46 17.89
C MET A 420 -1.77 7.09 16.52
N ARG A 421 -1.52 8.40 16.48
CA ARG A 421 -1.38 9.15 15.23
C ARG A 421 0.05 9.55 14.90
N VAL A 422 1.03 9.26 15.77
CA VAL A 422 2.38 9.87 15.72
C VAL A 422 3.34 9.17 14.75
N ALA A 423 3.01 7.97 14.25
CA ALA A 423 3.87 7.18 13.36
C ALA A 423 4.42 7.94 12.12
N PRO A 424 3.65 8.82 11.44
CA PRO A 424 4.18 9.64 10.33
C PRO A 424 5.39 10.49 10.68
N ILE A 425 5.51 10.99 11.92
CA ILE A 425 6.68 11.76 12.38
C ILE A 425 7.93 10.87 12.39
N GLY A 426 7.80 9.61 12.86
CA GLY A 426 8.91 8.65 12.83
C GLY A 426 9.39 8.35 11.41
N ILE A 427 8.46 8.24 10.45
CA ILE A 427 8.80 8.02 9.04
C ILE A 427 9.49 9.26 8.44
N ALA A 428 8.95 10.46 8.68
CA ALA A 428 9.51 11.72 8.19
C ALA A 428 10.93 11.98 8.71
N ALA A 429 11.17 11.67 9.99
CA ALA A 429 12.46 11.84 10.65
C ALA A 429 13.33 10.56 10.61
N HIS A 430 13.17 9.70 9.59
CA HIS A 430 13.94 8.46 9.45
C HIS A 430 15.44 8.69 9.60
N GLY A 431 16.08 7.83 10.40
CA GLY A 431 17.52 7.93 10.71
C GLY A 431 17.88 9.04 11.69
N ARG A 432 16.89 9.80 12.21
CA ARG A 432 17.10 10.89 13.17
C ARG A 432 16.18 10.74 14.40
N PRO A 433 16.39 9.73 15.26
CA PRO A 433 15.51 9.44 16.40
C PRO A 433 15.26 10.64 17.33
N SER A 434 16.27 11.49 17.58
CA SER A 434 16.11 12.68 18.42
C SER A 434 15.20 13.74 17.80
N LEU A 435 15.23 13.90 16.47
CA LEU A 435 14.33 14.82 15.76
C LEU A 435 12.90 14.30 15.82
N ALA A 436 12.71 12.99 15.56
CA ALA A 436 11.41 12.32 15.69
C ALA A 436 10.83 12.52 17.09
N ALA A 437 11.66 12.32 18.13
CA ALA A 437 11.28 12.53 19.51
C ALA A 437 10.88 13.98 19.81
N CYS A 438 11.61 14.97 19.29
CA CYS A 438 11.25 16.38 19.46
C CYS A 438 9.87 16.69 18.84
N TRP A 439 9.65 16.35 17.57
CA TRP A 439 8.38 16.60 16.89
C TRP A 439 7.21 15.86 17.53
N ALA A 440 7.42 14.62 17.97
CA ALA A 440 6.41 13.83 18.65
C ALA A 440 5.95 14.47 19.97
N ARG A 441 6.86 15.07 20.76
CA ARG A 441 6.47 15.85 21.95
C ARG A 441 5.63 17.07 21.58
N GLN A 442 6.01 17.78 20.52
CA GLN A 442 5.28 18.97 20.06
C GLN A 442 3.87 18.62 19.55
N ASP A 443 3.69 17.51 18.82
CA ASP A 443 2.36 17.03 18.43
C ASP A 443 1.52 16.62 19.64
N ALA A 444 2.12 15.87 20.58
CA ALA A 444 1.44 15.46 21.80
C ALA A 444 0.92 16.67 22.59
N LEU A 445 1.70 17.74 22.73
CA LEU A 445 1.31 18.97 23.43
C LEU A 445 -0.01 19.56 22.91
N LEU A 446 -0.33 19.43 21.61
CA LEU A 446 -1.54 19.98 21.03
C LEU A 446 -2.82 19.45 21.69
N THR A 447 -2.79 18.23 22.24
CA THR A 447 -4.02 17.54 22.71
C THR A 447 -3.83 16.76 24.02
N HIS A 448 -2.62 16.25 24.27
CA HIS A 448 -2.25 15.39 25.40
C HIS A 448 -0.95 15.91 26.06
N PRO A 449 -0.98 17.06 26.76
CA PRO A 449 0.22 17.72 27.28
C PRO A 449 0.82 17.04 28.52
N HIS A 450 0.20 15.99 29.05
CA HIS A 450 0.76 15.24 30.18
C HIS A 450 2.15 14.68 29.82
N GLY A 451 3.12 14.80 30.73
CA GLY A 451 4.53 14.43 30.44
C GLY A 451 4.69 12.97 30.00
N VAL A 452 3.99 12.02 30.65
CA VAL A 452 3.96 10.60 30.21
C VAL A 452 3.50 10.45 28.75
N CYS A 453 2.48 11.19 28.30
CA CYS A 453 2.05 11.14 26.90
C CYS A 453 3.15 11.67 25.97
N GLN A 454 3.78 12.79 26.31
CA GLN A 454 4.88 13.36 25.53
C GLN A 454 6.05 12.38 25.40
N GLU A 455 6.47 11.75 26.49
CA GLU A 455 7.61 10.82 26.50
C GLU A 455 7.28 9.48 25.84
N ALA A 456 6.06 8.97 25.95
CA ALA A 456 5.62 7.79 25.23
C ALA A 456 5.63 8.02 23.70
N ASN A 457 5.13 9.17 23.26
CA ASN A 457 5.15 9.58 21.85
C ASN A 457 6.59 9.75 21.35
N ALA A 458 7.46 10.36 22.15
CA ALA A 458 8.86 10.57 21.83
C ALA A 458 9.61 9.25 21.61
N ALA A 459 9.49 8.31 22.56
CA ALA A 459 10.13 7.00 22.50
C ALA A 459 9.62 6.18 21.30
N TYR A 460 8.30 6.19 21.07
CA TYR A 460 7.67 5.46 19.97
C TYR A 460 8.09 5.99 18.59
N ALA A 461 8.05 7.31 18.38
CA ALA A 461 8.49 7.93 17.12
C ALA A 461 9.99 7.73 16.87
N ALA A 462 10.82 7.76 17.92
CA ALA A 462 12.26 7.47 17.83
C ALA A 462 12.54 6.03 17.37
N ALA A 463 11.79 5.04 17.89
CA ALA A 463 11.89 3.66 17.45
C ALA A 463 11.50 3.49 15.97
N ILE A 464 10.41 4.10 15.53
CA ILE A 464 9.99 4.06 14.11
C ILE A 464 11.04 4.72 13.22
N ALA A 465 11.61 5.86 13.63
CA ALA A 465 12.66 6.53 12.87
C ALA A 465 13.91 5.67 12.70
N ALA A 466 14.30 4.92 13.73
CA ALA A 466 15.39 3.94 13.65
C ALA A 466 15.01 2.76 12.72
N ALA A 467 13.79 2.23 12.86
CA ALA A 467 13.30 1.11 12.06
C ALA A 467 13.33 1.43 10.56
N VAL A 468 12.74 2.55 10.15
CA VAL A 468 12.68 2.98 8.74
C VAL A 468 14.09 3.18 8.15
N ALA A 469 15.08 3.54 8.99
CA ALA A 469 16.48 3.69 8.58
C ALA A 469 17.25 2.36 8.45
N GLY A 470 16.64 1.22 8.77
CA GLY A 470 17.29 -0.09 8.66
C GLY A 470 17.67 -0.75 9.99
N ALA A 471 17.35 -0.14 11.14
CA ALA A 471 17.67 -0.72 12.45
C ALA A 471 16.99 -2.09 12.67
N ASP A 472 17.61 -2.93 13.49
CA ASP A 472 16.98 -4.13 14.03
C ASP A 472 16.09 -3.80 15.25
N ARG A 473 15.35 -4.80 15.73
CA ARG A 473 14.36 -4.64 16.81
C ARG A 473 14.99 -4.20 18.14
N GLN A 474 16.25 -4.59 18.41
CA GLN A 474 16.95 -4.17 19.63
C GLN A 474 17.40 -2.71 19.51
N ALA A 475 17.97 -2.33 18.38
CA ALA A 475 18.37 -0.96 18.11
C ALA A 475 17.18 0.02 18.08
N MET A 476 15.98 -0.45 17.73
CA MET A 476 14.73 0.31 17.89
C MET A 476 14.42 0.60 19.36
N LEU A 477 14.55 -0.38 20.25
CA LEU A 477 14.40 -0.19 21.70
C LEU A 477 15.47 0.75 22.25
N ASP A 478 16.72 0.59 21.83
CA ASP A 478 17.81 1.45 22.27
C ASP A 478 17.57 2.92 21.87
N ALA A 479 17.07 3.15 20.64
CA ALA A 479 16.68 4.49 20.17
C ALA A 479 15.54 5.08 21.03
N ALA A 480 14.53 4.28 21.37
CA ALA A 480 13.42 4.68 22.24
C ALA A 480 13.90 5.07 23.65
N LEU A 481 14.79 4.27 24.24
CA LEU A 481 15.34 4.52 25.59
C LEU A 481 16.26 5.74 25.63
N THR A 482 17.03 5.97 24.55
CA THR A 482 18.03 7.06 24.49
C THR A 482 17.40 8.44 24.53
N VAL A 483 16.19 8.61 24.00
CA VAL A 483 15.53 9.92 23.92
C VAL A 483 14.78 10.31 25.20
N LEU A 484 14.70 9.41 26.18
CA LEU A 484 13.97 9.65 27.43
C LEU A 484 14.80 10.51 28.41
N PRO A 485 14.21 11.58 28.97
CA PRO A 485 14.89 12.41 29.96
C PRO A 485 14.89 11.73 31.35
N PRO A 486 15.87 12.04 32.21
CA PRO A 486 15.90 11.58 33.60
C PRO A 486 14.85 12.32 34.44
N SER A 487 13.60 11.87 34.37
CA SER A 487 12.42 12.46 35.00
C SER A 487 11.44 11.36 35.43
N ALA A 488 10.47 11.67 36.29
CA ALA A 488 9.49 10.69 36.74
C ALA A 488 8.66 10.13 35.57
N GLU A 489 8.29 10.99 34.62
CA GLU A 489 7.53 10.61 33.43
C GLU A 489 8.38 9.78 32.44
N GLY A 490 9.64 10.17 32.24
CA GLY A 490 10.59 9.39 31.44
C GLY A 490 10.88 8.02 32.06
N ASP A 491 11.01 7.94 33.39
CA ASP A 491 11.20 6.69 34.11
C ASP A 491 9.98 5.76 34.03
N ALA A 492 8.76 6.32 34.07
CA ALA A 492 7.53 5.54 33.89
C ALA A 492 7.47 4.88 32.48
N VAL A 493 7.81 5.63 31.43
CA VAL A 493 7.90 5.09 30.07
C VAL A 493 9.02 4.06 29.97
N LYS A 494 10.20 4.35 30.53
CA LYS A 494 11.34 3.42 30.55
C LYS A 494 10.99 2.09 31.20
N GLN A 495 10.25 2.10 32.32
CA GLN A 495 9.84 0.89 33.01
C GLN A 495 9.00 -0.03 32.13
N VAL A 496 8.01 0.50 31.41
CA VAL A 496 7.16 -0.34 30.56
C VAL A 496 7.90 -0.86 29.32
N LEU A 497 8.85 -0.10 28.77
CA LEU A 497 9.71 -0.56 27.68
C LEU A 497 10.62 -1.71 28.13
N LEU A 498 11.17 -1.63 29.34
CA LEU A 498 12.00 -2.69 29.91
C LEU A 498 11.18 -3.94 30.30
N ALA A 499 9.96 -3.76 30.81
CA ALA A 499 9.03 -4.87 31.07
C ALA A 499 8.69 -5.61 29.76
N ALA A 500 8.37 -4.87 28.69
CA ALA A 500 8.16 -5.45 27.37
C ALA A 500 9.40 -6.23 26.87
N ALA A 501 10.61 -5.70 27.08
CA ALA A 501 11.86 -6.39 26.75
C ALA A 501 12.11 -7.66 27.58
N ALA A 502 11.57 -7.70 28.80
CA ALA A 502 11.57 -8.90 29.65
C ALA A 502 10.47 -9.92 29.25
N GLY A 503 9.66 -9.61 28.24
CA GLY A 503 8.56 -10.48 27.77
C GLY A 503 7.26 -10.31 28.55
N GLU A 504 7.11 -9.22 29.31
CA GLU A 504 5.90 -8.92 30.08
C GLU A 504 4.87 -8.18 29.23
N ARG A 505 3.62 -8.64 29.29
CA ARG A 505 2.47 -7.97 28.65
C ARG A 505 1.79 -7.03 29.66
N PRO A 506 1.01 -6.03 29.20
CA PRO A 506 0.08 -5.32 30.06
C PRO A 506 -0.88 -6.27 30.80
N ASP A 507 -1.15 -5.98 32.07
CA ASP A 507 -2.01 -6.80 32.93
C ASP A 507 -3.51 -6.57 32.69
N ASP A 508 -3.90 -5.37 32.24
CA ASP A 508 -5.30 -4.94 32.15
C ASP A 508 -5.57 -4.09 30.92
N TYR A 509 -6.31 -4.64 29.96
CA TYR A 509 -6.74 -3.95 28.73
C TYR A 509 -8.15 -3.37 28.85
N GLN A 510 -8.91 -3.68 29.92
CA GLN A 510 -10.34 -3.40 30.01
C GLN A 510 -10.71 -2.33 31.04
N GLN A 511 -10.08 -2.29 32.23
CA GLN A 511 -10.44 -1.26 33.23
C GLN A 511 -9.69 0.06 32.99
N GLN A 512 -8.54 0.00 32.31
CA GLN A 512 -7.71 1.16 31.97
C GLN A 512 -7.65 1.41 30.45
N MET A 513 -8.80 1.25 29.79
CA MET A 513 -8.95 1.53 28.36
C MET A 513 -8.49 2.95 28.01
N GLY A 514 -7.77 3.08 26.91
CA GLY A 514 -7.20 4.36 26.48
C GLY A 514 -5.91 4.77 27.18
N TRP A 515 -5.34 4.01 28.13
CA TRP A 515 -4.11 4.43 28.80
C TRP A 515 -2.86 4.25 27.92
N VAL A 516 -2.10 5.32 27.73
CA VAL A 516 -0.94 5.37 26.83
C VAL A 516 0.15 4.33 27.13
N LEU A 517 0.37 3.98 28.40
CA LEU A 517 1.42 3.04 28.77
C LEU A 517 1.05 1.58 28.44
N ILE A 518 -0.24 1.22 28.48
CA ILE A 518 -0.71 -0.10 28.04
C ILE A 518 -0.44 -0.28 26.55
N ALA A 519 -0.85 0.71 25.74
CA ALA A 519 -0.65 0.68 24.30
C ALA A 519 0.83 0.60 23.92
N LEU A 520 1.67 1.38 24.60
CA LEU A 520 3.11 1.40 24.36
C LEU A 520 3.77 0.07 24.73
N GLN A 521 3.48 -0.47 25.92
CA GLN A 521 4.03 -1.76 26.36
C GLN A 521 3.59 -2.89 25.43
N ASN A 522 2.33 -2.91 25.01
CA ASN A 522 1.80 -3.90 24.07
C ASN A 522 2.56 -3.89 22.75
N ALA A 523 2.80 -2.71 22.17
CA ALA A 523 3.53 -2.58 20.91
C ALA A 523 4.98 -3.06 21.04
N PHE A 524 5.69 -2.66 22.10
CA PHE A 524 7.07 -3.09 22.32
C PHE A 524 7.17 -4.58 22.67
N TYR A 525 6.18 -5.16 23.36
CA TYR A 525 6.14 -6.59 23.61
C TYR A 525 6.11 -7.36 22.29
N HIS A 526 5.20 -7.00 21.36
CA HIS A 526 5.13 -7.66 20.07
C HIS A 526 6.36 -7.42 19.19
N LEU A 527 6.92 -6.20 19.24
CA LEU A 527 8.18 -5.89 18.57
C LEU A 527 9.30 -6.81 19.09
N LEU A 528 9.52 -6.90 20.39
CA LEU A 528 10.69 -7.59 20.96
C LEU A 528 10.53 -9.11 20.98
N ALA A 529 9.29 -9.61 20.98
CA ALA A 529 9.00 -11.03 20.78
C ALA A 529 9.24 -11.52 19.34
N GLY A 530 9.55 -10.64 18.39
CA GLY A 530 9.78 -11.03 16.99
C GLY A 530 8.52 -11.44 16.25
N ASN A 531 7.34 -10.98 16.70
CA ASN A 531 6.07 -11.33 16.09
C ASN A 531 5.90 -10.66 14.72
N THR A 532 5.20 -11.34 13.82
CA THR A 532 4.72 -10.76 12.55
C THR A 532 3.58 -9.79 12.82
N VAL A 533 3.33 -8.87 11.87
CA VAL A 533 2.19 -7.93 11.95
C VAL A 533 0.88 -8.66 12.18
N GLY A 534 0.55 -9.65 11.35
CA GLY A 534 -0.71 -10.40 11.48
C GLY A 534 -0.87 -11.07 12.85
N HIS A 535 0.20 -11.60 13.44
CA HIS A 535 0.14 -12.16 14.80
C HIS A 535 -0.06 -11.07 15.86
N ALA A 536 0.69 -9.96 15.77
CA ALA A 536 0.60 -8.85 16.71
C ALA A 536 -0.81 -8.24 16.75
N LEU A 537 -1.40 -8.00 15.58
CA LEU A 537 -2.77 -7.47 15.47
C LEU A 537 -3.78 -8.44 16.10
N ASN A 538 -3.73 -9.72 15.73
CA ASN A 538 -4.67 -10.72 16.24
C ASN A 538 -4.59 -10.89 17.77
N GLU A 539 -3.39 -11.00 18.33
CA GLU A 539 -3.21 -11.14 19.78
C GLU A 539 -3.65 -9.88 20.53
N THR A 540 -3.37 -8.70 19.98
CA THR A 540 -3.78 -7.42 20.57
C THR A 540 -5.30 -7.30 20.62
N ILE A 541 -5.97 -7.55 19.50
CA ILE A 541 -7.43 -7.44 19.39
C ILE A 541 -8.13 -8.43 20.33
N ARG A 542 -7.59 -9.65 20.49
CA ARG A 542 -8.15 -10.67 21.40
C ARG A 542 -8.17 -10.26 22.88
N LYS A 543 -7.45 -9.21 23.28
CA LYS A 543 -7.49 -8.69 24.65
C LYS A 543 -8.73 -7.85 24.94
N GLY A 544 -9.41 -7.37 23.91
CA GLY A 544 -10.59 -6.51 24.05
C GLY A 544 -10.25 -5.12 24.58
N GLY A 545 -11.29 -4.38 24.93
CA GLY A 545 -11.17 -2.99 25.33
C GLY A 545 -10.95 -2.07 24.13
N ASP A 546 -9.87 -1.31 24.17
CA ASP A 546 -9.52 -0.28 23.18
C ASP A 546 -8.74 -0.91 22.02
N THR A 547 -9.44 -1.70 21.19
CA THR A 547 -8.81 -2.66 20.28
C THR A 547 -8.27 -2.04 19.00
N ASP A 548 -8.94 -1.05 18.42
CA ASP A 548 -8.45 -0.28 17.26
C ASP A 548 -7.18 0.49 17.60
N THR A 549 -7.17 1.28 18.66
CA THR A 549 -5.98 2.07 19.01
C THR A 549 -4.80 1.18 19.39
N ASN A 550 -5.01 0.14 20.21
CA ASN A 550 -3.91 -0.76 20.57
C ASN A 550 -3.36 -1.53 19.36
N ALA A 551 -4.23 -1.97 18.44
CA ALA A 551 -3.82 -2.67 17.22
C ALA A 551 -3.14 -1.72 16.22
N CYS A 552 -3.62 -0.48 16.09
CA CYS A 552 -3.01 0.60 15.33
C CYS A 552 -1.55 0.84 15.77
N ILE A 553 -1.34 1.03 17.08
CA ILE A 553 -0.02 1.32 17.65
C ILE A 553 0.92 0.10 17.56
N ALA A 554 0.43 -1.11 17.83
CA ALA A 554 1.24 -2.32 17.66
C ALA A 554 1.59 -2.59 16.19
N GLY A 555 0.62 -2.41 15.30
CA GLY A 555 0.75 -2.57 13.86
C GLY A 555 1.82 -1.65 13.28
N ALA A 556 1.77 -0.34 13.56
CA ALA A 556 2.75 0.59 13.01
C ALA A 556 4.18 0.25 13.42
N LEU A 557 4.42 -0.09 14.69
CA LEU A 557 5.77 -0.37 15.20
C LEU A 557 6.36 -1.65 14.61
N VAL A 558 5.57 -2.73 14.56
CA VAL A 558 6.01 -4.00 13.95
C VAL A 558 6.15 -3.85 12.43
N GLY A 559 5.21 -3.17 11.78
CA GLY A 559 5.24 -2.87 10.35
C GLY A 559 6.43 -1.98 9.95
N ALA A 560 6.90 -1.10 10.82
CA ALA A 560 8.12 -0.32 10.58
C ALA A 560 9.39 -1.19 10.56
N ALA A 561 9.41 -2.30 11.32
CA ALA A 561 10.55 -3.23 11.36
C ALA A 561 10.54 -4.21 10.18
N ASP A 562 9.36 -4.80 9.91
CA ASP A 562 9.19 -5.86 8.90
C ASP A 562 8.90 -5.31 7.50
N GLY A 563 8.43 -4.07 7.41
CA GLY A 563 7.91 -3.49 6.18
C GLY A 563 6.62 -4.15 5.72
N ILE A 564 6.39 -4.12 4.41
CA ILE A 564 5.21 -4.73 3.78
C ILE A 564 5.27 -6.26 3.74
N ALA A 565 6.41 -6.86 4.11
CA ALA A 565 6.53 -8.30 4.20
C ALA A 565 5.57 -8.82 5.28
N ASN A 566 4.77 -9.83 4.94
CA ASN A 566 3.76 -10.44 5.82
C ASN A 566 2.47 -9.62 6.05
N LEU A 567 2.20 -8.61 5.21
CA LEU A 567 0.86 -8.04 5.11
C LEU A 567 0.03 -8.84 4.12
N GLU A 568 -1.17 -9.23 4.53
CA GLU A 568 -2.08 -10.03 3.70
C GLU A 568 -2.78 -9.16 2.65
N TRP A 569 -2.91 -9.68 1.42
CA TRP A 569 -3.56 -8.94 0.35
C TRP A 569 -5.04 -8.66 0.62
N SER A 570 -5.74 -9.56 1.32
CA SER A 570 -7.14 -9.31 1.71
C SER A 570 -7.31 -8.04 2.55
N GLN A 571 -6.30 -7.71 3.36
CA GLN A 571 -6.28 -6.52 4.20
C GLN A 571 -5.78 -5.30 3.42
N LEU A 572 -4.63 -5.43 2.75
CA LEU A 572 -4.05 -4.36 1.95
C LEU A 572 -4.95 -3.94 0.79
N GLY A 573 -5.56 -4.89 0.08
CA GLY A 573 -6.48 -4.65 -1.02
C GLY A 573 -7.71 -3.88 -0.57
N ALA A 574 -8.28 -4.21 0.59
CA ALA A 574 -9.35 -3.41 1.20
C ALA A 574 -8.86 -1.98 1.50
N LEU A 575 -7.68 -1.81 2.10
CA LEU A 575 -7.10 -0.51 2.41
C LEU A 575 -6.87 0.35 1.16
N VAL A 576 -6.10 -0.13 0.18
CA VAL A 576 -5.67 0.67 -0.99
C VAL A 576 -6.80 0.93 -2.01
N SER A 577 -7.94 0.25 -1.83
CA SER A 577 -9.15 0.48 -2.61
C SER A 577 -10.22 1.27 -1.84
N CYS A 578 -9.96 1.64 -0.59
CA CYS A 578 -10.93 2.32 0.28
C CYS A 578 -11.17 3.77 -0.14
N ARG A 579 -12.42 4.03 -0.57
CA ARG A 579 -12.93 5.35 -0.93
C ARG A 579 -14.41 5.39 -0.56
N ALA A 580 -14.89 6.53 -0.08
CA ALA A 580 -16.31 6.69 0.17
C ALA A 580 -17.12 6.55 -1.13
N HIS A 581 -18.06 5.62 -1.17
CA HIS A 581 -19.06 5.46 -2.22
C HIS A 581 -20.40 6.01 -1.72
N PRO A 582 -21.36 6.42 -2.59
CA PRO A 582 -22.73 6.76 -2.19
C PRO A 582 -23.47 5.79 -1.25
N GLN A 583 -22.99 4.56 -1.08
CA GLN A 583 -23.59 3.54 -0.20
C GLN A 583 -22.80 3.34 1.10
N SER A 584 -21.66 4.00 1.27
CA SER A 584 -20.88 3.97 2.51
C SER A 584 -21.74 4.53 3.64
N LEU A 585 -21.85 3.79 4.74
CA LEU A 585 -22.67 4.17 5.90
C LEU A 585 -22.07 5.33 6.69
N ARG A 586 -20.74 5.46 6.66
CA ARG A 586 -19.95 6.51 7.32
C ARG A 586 -19.05 7.19 6.30
N PRO A 587 -19.57 7.90 5.28
CA PRO A 587 -18.71 8.49 4.26
C PRO A 587 -17.83 9.58 4.88
N ARG A 588 -16.55 9.58 4.52
CA ARG A 588 -15.55 10.55 5.00
C ARG A 588 -14.97 11.35 3.84
N PRO A 589 -14.49 12.59 4.07
CA PRO A 589 -13.85 13.39 3.03
C PRO A 589 -12.64 12.68 2.42
N ILE A 590 -12.24 13.07 1.21
CA ILE A 590 -11.12 12.46 0.48
C ILE A 590 -9.78 12.52 1.24
N THR A 591 -9.60 13.50 2.11
CA THR A 591 -8.42 13.66 2.97
C THR A 591 -8.30 12.56 4.03
N CYS A 592 -9.39 11.83 4.30
CA CYS A 592 -9.47 10.71 5.23
C CYS A 592 -9.32 9.35 4.53
N TRP A 593 -9.27 9.31 3.19
CA TRP A 593 -9.17 8.04 2.46
C TRP A 593 -7.72 7.52 2.51
N PRO A 594 -7.51 6.24 2.82
CA PRO A 594 -6.17 5.66 2.96
C PRO A 594 -5.57 5.15 1.65
N ASP A 595 -6.27 5.30 0.51
CA ASP A 595 -5.88 4.73 -0.78
C ASP A 595 -4.56 5.26 -1.34
N ASP A 596 -4.07 6.38 -0.82
CA ASP A 596 -2.77 6.98 -1.16
C ASP A 596 -1.70 6.80 -0.06
N ALA A 597 -1.92 5.94 0.94
CA ALA A 597 -0.98 5.73 2.05
C ALA A 597 0.45 5.35 1.57
N GLY A 598 0.56 4.54 0.51
CA GLY A 598 1.87 4.21 -0.08
C GLY A 598 2.58 5.41 -0.71
N MET A 599 1.83 6.32 -1.34
CA MET A 599 2.37 7.58 -1.86
C MET A 599 2.84 8.48 -0.72
N LEU A 600 2.04 8.61 0.34
CA LEU A 600 2.43 9.40 1.52
C LEU A 600 3.69 8.86 2.18
N ALA A 601 3.79 7.54 2.37
CA ALA A 601 5.00 6.90 2.88
C ALA A 601 6.23 7.26 2.05
N GLN A 602 6.13 7.21 0.73
CA GLN A 602 7.20 7.59 -0.19
C GLN A 602 7.61 9.05 -0.03
N ARG A 603 6.64 9.96 0.14
CA ARG A 603 6.91 11.40 0.27
C ARG A 603 7.49 11.79 1.62
N LEU A 604 7.12 11.10 2.69
CA LEU A 604 7.70 11.32 4.01
C LEU A 604 9.22 11.00 4.02
N LEU A 605 9.68 10.06 3.17
CA LEU A 605 11.10 9.66 3.12
C LEU A 605 12.05 10.69 2.50
N VAL A 606 11.53 11.68 1.79
CA VAL A 606 12.35 12.62 1.00
C VAL A 606 12.19 14.07 1.45
N LEU A 607 11.63 14.28 2.65
CA LEU A 607 11.57 15.59 3.26
C LEU A 607 13.00 16.09 3.54
N ASP A 608 13.30 17.29 3.06
CA ASP A 608 14.55 17.99 3.37
C ASP A 608 14.41 18.64 4.74
N VAL A 609 14.57 17.82 5.76
CA VAL A 609 14.38 18.24 7.14
C VAL A 609 15.69 18.84 7.63
N ASP A 610 15.75 20.17 7.78
CA ASP A 610 16.82 20.79 8.55
C ASP A 610 16.73 20.25 9.98
N GLY A 611 17.87 19.86 10.56
CA GLY A 611 17.93 19.17 11.86
C GLY A 611 17.51 19.99 13.08
N SER A 612 16.73 21.06 12.92
CA SER A 612 16.29 21.93 14.00
C SER A 612 15.03 21.40 14.67
N CYS A 613 15.21 21.08 15.96
CA CYS A 613 14.28 21.38 17.03
C CYS A 613 14.63 22.80 17.51
#